data_AF-A0A7V2JI04-F1
#
_entry.id   AF-A0A7V2JI04-F1
#
_cell.length_a   1.000
_cell.length_b   1.000
_cell.length_c   1.000
_cell.angle_alpha   90.00
_cell.angle_beta   90.00
_cell.angle_gamma   90.00
#
_symmetry.space_group_name_H-M   'P 1'
#
loop_
_entity.id
_entity.type
_entity.pdbx_description
1 polymer ?
#
loop_
_entity_poly.entity_id
_entity_poly.type
_entity_poly.pdbx_seq_one_letter_code
_entity_poly.pdbx_strand_id
1 'polypeptide(L)'
;MPRPRISTPTLIILILLMIAAPLHAEKLLIPMDLTQTDHLRAYGVTYNAIKVGAVAEWLLNYRGGSFLIDMHPDIERLCRIKGVRSERVSDAQVAMIYQEIEESNMERVRLEKAPKIAVYQPPDIEPWDDAVTLVLEYVEIPYDKIYDTEV
;
A
#
# COMPACT_ATOMS: atom_id res chain seq x y z
N MET A 1 2.38 -16.76 58.40
CA MET A 1 2.55 -15.77 57.31
C MET A 1 1.16 -15.31 56.87
N PRO A 2 0.84 -14.00 56.92
CA PRO A 2 -0.46 -13.51 56.47
C PRO A 2 -0.54 -13.62 54.94
N ARG A 3 -1.61 -14.20 54.41
CA ARG A 3 -1.87 -14.20 52.96
C ARG A 3 -2.21 -12.76 52.53
N PRO A 4 -1.63 -12.26 51.43
CA PRO A 4 -1.98 -10.93 50.93
C PRO A 4 -3.48 -10.88 50.61
N ARG A 5 -4.21 -9.94 51.20
CA ARG A 5 -5.61 -9.66 50.85
C ARG A 5 -5.63 -8.84 49.56
N ILE A 6 -5.88 -9.52 48.44
CA ILE A 6 -6.13 -8.85 47.16
C ILE A 6 -7.46 -8.13 47.27
N SER A 7 -7.46 -6.81 47.07
CA SER A 7 -8.70 -6.03 47.13
C SER A 7 -9.51 -6.20 45.83
N THR A 8 -10.83 -6.13 45.94
CA THR A 8 -11.75 -6.22 44.78
C THR A 8 -11.39 -5.28 43.62
N PRO A 9 -10.97 -4.01 43.82
CA PRO A 9 -10.52 -3.17 42.70
C PRO A 9 -9.23 -3.67 42.06
N THR A 10 -8.30 -4.24 42.84
CA THR A 10 -7.08 -4.85 42.30
C THR A 10 -7.40 -6.05 41.41
N LEU A 11 -8.42 -6.84 41.78
CA LEU A 11 -8.87 -7.97 40.97
C LEU A 11 -9.52 -7.52 39.65
N ILE A 12 -10.33 -6.45 39.68
CA ILE A 12 -10.96 -5.88 38.47
C ILE A 12 -9.90 -5.33 37.50
N ILE A 13 -8.89 -4.63 38.01
CA ILE A 13 -7.80 -4.10 37.17
C ILE A 13 -7.00 -5.24 36.53
N LEU A 14 -6.72 -6.31 37.28
CA LEU A 14 -6.01 -7.48 36.75
C LEU A 14 -6.81 -8.20 35.65
N ILE A 15 -8.13 -8.28 35.81
CA ILE A 15 -9.05 -8.85 34.80
C ILE A 15 -9.09 -7.96 33.55
N LEU A 16 -9.17 -6.64 33.71
CA LEU A 16 -9.17 -5.70 32.59
C LEU A 16 -7.87 -5.78 31.77
N LEU A 17 -6.72 -5.95 32.45
CA LEU A 17 -5.41 -6.10 31.81
C LEU A 17 -5.29 -7.42 31.03
N MET A 18 -5.95 -8.49 31.48
CA MET A 18 -5.99 -9.80 30.80
C MET A 18 -6.86 -9.79 29.54
N ILE A 19 -7.79 -8.84 29.40
CA ILE A 19 -8.68 -8.70 28.23
C ILE A 19 -8.06 -7.81 27.14
N ALA A 20 -6.98 -7.08 27.44
CA ALA A 20 -6.24 -6.29 26.47
C ALA A 20 -5.43 -7.21 25.53
N ALA A 21 -6.10 -7.81 24.54
CA ALA A 21 -5.43 -8.46 23.42
C ALA A 21 -4.70 -7.39 22.60
N PRO A 22 -3.45 -7.65 22.15
CA PRO A 22 -2.79 -6.75 21.22
C PRO A 22 -3.63 -6.66 19.94
N LEU A 23 -3.99 -5.44 19.53
CA LEU A 23 -4.44 -5.23 18.16
C LEU A 23 -3.21 -5.40 17.25
N HIS A 24 -3.17 -6.49 16.49
CA HIS A 24 -2.21 -6.65 15.42
C HIS A 24 -2.60 -5.76 14.25
N ALA A 25 -1.67 -4.92 13.81
CA ALA A 25 -1.86 -4.10 12.63
C ALA A 25 -1.51 -4.96 11.41
N GLU A 26 -2.52 -5.59 10.81
CA GLU A 26 -2.27 -6.24 9.52
C GLU A 26 -1.89 -5.19 8.47
N LYS A 27 -0.99 -5.55 7.58
CA LYS A 27 -0.72 -4.80 6.35
C LYS A 27 -1.17 -5.60 5.14
N LEU A 28 -1.42 -4.90 4.05
CA LEU A 28 -1.74 -5.47 2.76
C LEU A 28 -0.52 -5.34 1.85
N LEU A 29 0.09 -6.47 1.51
CA LEU A 29 1.17 -6.56 0.54
C LEU A 29 0.58 -6.77 -0.86
N ILE A 30 0.88 -5.87 -1.79
CA ILE A 30 0.57 -6.01 -3.21
C ILE A 30 1.87 -6.42 -3.91
N PRO A 31 2.05 -7.72 -4.23
CA PRO A 31 3.26 -8.17 -4.89
C PRO A 31 3.36 -7.60 -6.30
N MET A 32 4.57 -7.33 -6.77
CA MET A 32 4.83 -6.84 -8.13
C MET A 32 5.73 -7.77 -8.94
N ASP A 33 6.05 -8.94 -8.39
CA ASP A 33 6.71 -10.05 -9.08
C ASP A 33 5.75 -10.74 -10.07
N LEU A 34 6.18 -11.89 -10.62
CA LEU A 34 5.42 -12.67 -11.59
C LEU A 34 4.10 -13.26 -11.04
N THR A 35 3.85 -13.15 -9.73
CA THR A 35 2.60 -13.64 -9.13
C THR A 35 1.44 -12.65 -9.22
N GLN A 36 1.72 -11.38 -9.57
CA GLN A 36 0.71 -10.35 -9.71
C GLN A 36 -0.17 -10.61 -10.92
N THR A 37 -1.48 -10.42 -10.74
CA THR A 37 -2.51 -10.67 -11.75
C THR A 37 -2.72 -9.48 -12.67
N ASP A 38 -2.48 -8.25 -12.20
CA ASP A 38 -2.49 -7.04 -13.04
C ASP A 38 -1.59 -5.95 -12.42
N HIS A 39 -0.36 -5.79 -12.97
CA HIS A 39 0.62 -4.82 -12.46
C HIS A 39 0.17 -3.37 -12.67
N LEU A 40 -0.51 -3.06 -13.77
CA LEU A 40 -0.94 -1.69 -14.05
C LEU A 40 -2.03 -1.29 -13.04
N ARG A 41 -3.03 -2.15 -12.85
CA ARG A 41 -4.06 -1.91 -11.84
C ARG A 41 -3.51 -1.89 -10.42
N ALA A 42 -2.44 -2.63 -10.12
CA ALA A 42 -1.77 -2.55 -8.83
C ALA A 42 -1.26 -1.12 -8.54
N TYR A 43 -0.64 -0.44 -9.52
CA TYR A 43 -0.29 0.98 -9.39
C TYR A 43 -1.53 1.86 -9.20
N GLY A 44 -2.59 1.64 -9.96
CA GLY A 44 -3.87 2.34 -9.82
C GLY A 44 -4.46 2.21 -8.42
N VAL A 45 -4.46 1.01 -7.85
CA VAL A 45 -4.92 0.75 -6.49
C VAL A 45 -4.08 1.49 -5.46
N THR A 46 -2.75 1.39 -5.56
CA THR A 46 -1.83 2.09 -4.65
C THR A 46 -2.03 3.61 -4.73
N TYR A 47 -2.14 4.17 -5.93
CA TYR A 47 -2.43 5.58 -6.15
C TYR A 47 -3.75 6.00 -5.47
N ASN A 48 -4.82 5.23 -5.66
CA ASN A 48 -6.11 5.51 -5.05
C ASN A 48 -6.06 5.42 -3.52
N ALA A 49 -5.31 4.47 -2.97
CA ALA A 49 -5.10 4.34 -1.53
C ALA A 49 -4.44 5.60 -0.94
N ILE A 50 -3.32 6.05 -1.50
CA ILE A 50 -2.62 7.25 -1.00
C ILE A 50 -3.38 8.54 -1.29
N LYS A 51 -4.25 8.56 -2.32
CA LYS A 51 -5.14 9.68 -2.62
C LYS A 51 -6.20 9.89 -1.54
N VAL A 52 -6.69 8.82 -0.92
CA VAL A 52 -7.66 8.89 0.18
C VAL A 52 -7.00 8.97 1.57
N GLY A 53 -5.68 9.17 1.61
CA GLY A 53 -4.92 9.39 2.84
C GLY A 53 -4.37 8.14 3.51
N ALA A 54 -4.42 6.97 2.85
CA ALA A 54 -3.70 5.80 3.33
C ALA A 54 -2.19 6.01 3.17
N VAL A 55 -1.41 5.34 4.03
CA VAL A 55 0.05 5.30 3.92
C VAL A 55 0.44 4.02 3.20
N ALA A 56 1.25 4.16 2.16
CA ALA A 56 1.88 3.05 1.47
C ALA A 56 3.40 3.13 1.56
N GLU A 57 4.06 2.00 1.45
CA GLU A 57 5.51 1.89 1.27
C GLU A 57 5.78 1.19 -0.05
N TRP A 58 6.63 1.79 -0.89
CA TRP A 58 7.15 1.15 -2.08
C TRP A 58 8.44 0.42 -1.72
N LEU A 59 8.42 -0.90 -1.84
CA LEU A 59 9.53 -1.78 -1.49
C LEU A 59 10.37 -2.03 -2.75
N LEU A 60 11.29 -1.12 -3.04
CA LEU A 60 12.19 -1.16 -4.19
C LEU A 60 13.02 -2.44 -4.19
N ASN A 61 13.02 -3.14 -5.33
CA ASN A 61 13.67 -4.42 -5.57
C ASN A 61 13.17 -5.60 -4.70
N TYR A 62 12.28 -5.39 -3.74
CA TYR A 62 11.60 -6.47 -3.04
C TYR A 62 10.41 -6.96 -3.84
N ARG A 63 10.41 -8.24 -4.23
CA ARG A 63 9.34 -8.89 -5.02
C ARG A 63 8.85 -8.01 -6.18
N GLY A 64 9.78 -7.53 -7.01
CA GLY A 64 9.47 -6.73 -8.20
C GLY A 64 9.05 -5.27 -7.94
N GLY A 65 9.33 -4.72 -6.74
CA GLY A 65 8.89 -3.35 -6.41
C GLY A 65 7.53 -3.32 -5.74
N SER A 66 7.28 -4.24 -4.80
CA SER A 66 5.97 -4.42 -4.17
C SER A 66 5.50 -3.21 -3.38
N PHE A 67 4.18 -3.10 -3.16
CA PHE A 67 3.62 -2.10 -2.27
C PHE A 67 3.14 -2.71 -0.98
N LEU A 68 3.43 -2.06 0.14
CA LEU A 68 2.93 -2.43 1.46
C LEU A 68 2.04 -1.31 1.96
N ILE A 69 0.76 -1.57 2.17
CA ILE A 69 -0.24 -0.58 2.54
C ILE A 69 -0.84 -0.96 3.90
N ASP A 70 -1.10 0.01 4.77
CA ASP A 70 -1.83 -0.27 6.00
C ASP A 70 -3.20 -0.89 5.67
N MET A 71 -3.58 -1.97 6.37
CA MET A 71 -4.78 -2.72 5.98
C MET A 71 -6.04 -1.89 6.22
N HIS A 72 -6.74 -1.60 5.12
CA HIS A 72 -8.09 -1.05 5.13
C HIS A 72 -9.03 -1.98 4.35
N PRO A 73 -10.20 -2.36 4.90
CA PRO A 73 -11.14 -3.26 4.22
C PRO A 73 -11.53 -2.80 2.81
N ASP A 74 -11.61 -1.49 2.59
CA ASP A 74 -11.96 -0.94 1.27
C ASP A 74 -10.83 -1.06 0.26
N ILE A 75 -9.56 -0.99 0.67
CA ILE A 75 -8.41 -1.17 -0.22
C ILE A 75 -8.30 -2.63 -0.65
N GLU A 76 -8.48 -3.58 0.28
CA GLU A 76 -8.51 -5.00 -0.05
C GLU A 76 -9.70 -5.34 -0.98
N ARG A 77 -10.87 -4.76 -0.70
CA ARG A 77 -12.04 -4.90 -1.58
C ARG A 77 -11.75 -4.34 -2.97
N LEU A 78 -11.08 -3.18 -3.06
CA LEU A 78 -10.70 -2.58 -4.32
C LEU A 78 -9.73 -3.46 -5.10
N CYS A 79 -8.71 -4.05 -4.44
CA CYS A 79 -7.81 -5.03 -5.06
C CYS A 79 -8.61 -6.16 -5.71
N ARG A 80 -9.54 -6.76 -4.95
CA ARG A 80 -10.38 -7.86 -5.45
C ARG A 80 -11.26 -7.45 -6.64
N ILE A 81 -11.90 -6.29 -6.58
CA ILE A 81 -12.76 -5.78 -7.67
C ILE A 81 -11.94 -5.50 -8.93
N LYS A 82 -10.75 -4.93 -8.78
CA LYS A 82 -9.85 -4.60 -9.89
C LYS A 82 -9.04 -5.81 -10.37
N GLY A 83 -9.14 -6.98 -9.72
CA GLY A 83 -8.39 -8.17 -10.10
C GLY A 83 -6.90 -8.07 -9.80
N VAL A 84 -6.53 -7.31 -8.77
CA VAL A 84 -5.16 -7.15 -8.27
C VAL A 84 -4.91 -8.16 -7.15
N ARG A 85 -3.82 -8.90 -7.25
CA ARG A 85 -3.37 -9.80 -6.18
C ARG A 85 -2.89 -8.97 -5.00
N SER A 86 -3.37 -9.33 -3.82
CA SER A 86 -2.95 -8.76 -2.55
C SER A 86 -2.91 -9.84 -1.46
N GLU A 87 -1.98 -9.71 -0.52
CA GLU A 87 -1.71 -10.67 0.55
C GLU A 87 -1.79 -9.94 1.89
N ARG A 88 -2.57 -10.45 2.84
CA ARG A 88 -2.53 -9.95 4.22
C ARG A 88 -1.25 -10.46 4.87
N VAL A 89 -0.50 -9.55 5.48
CA VAL A 89 0.74 -9.86 6.19
C VAL A 89 0.65 -9.31 7.62
N SER A 90 1.05 -10.15 8.57
CA SER A 90 1.15 -9.80 9.99
C SER A 90 2.37 -8.92 10.27
N ASP A 91 2.38 -8.25 11.42
CA ASP A 91 3.53 -7.47 11.90
C ASP A 91 4.85 -8.26 11.88
N ALA A 92 4.79 -9.55 12.24
CA ALA A 92 5.95 -10.44 12.23
C ALA A 92 6.47 -10.68 10.80
N GLN A 93 5.58 -10.84 9.83
CA GLN A 93 5.96 -10.98 8.42
C GLN A 93 6.52 -9.67 7.86
N VAL A 94 5.93 -8.54 8.23
CA VAL A 94 6.45 -7.21 7.87
C VAL A 94 7.87 -7.01 8.41
N ALA A 95 8.14 -7.43 9.65
CA ALA A 95 9.48 -7.37 10.23
C ALA A 95 10.49 -8.20 9.44
N MET A 96 10.12 -9.41 9.00
CA MET A 96 10.98 -10.24 8.14
C MET A 96 11.23 -9.59 6.77
N ILE A 97 10.21 -8.97 6.18
CA ILE A 97 10.35 -8.22 4.92
C ILE A 97 11.34 -7.07 5.08
N TYR A 98 11.20 -6.28 6.15
CA TYR A 98 12.11 -5.17 6.40
C TYR A 98 13.54 -5.64 6.66
N GLN A 99 13.72 -6.76 7.38
CA GLN A 99 15.04 -7.34 7.58
C GLN A 99 15.68 -7.75 6.24
N GLU A 100 14.93 -8.43 5.36
CA GLU A 100 15.43 -8.81 4.03
C GLU A 100 15.85 -7.59 3.20
N ILE A 101 15.06 -6.51 3.28
CA ILE A 101 15.36 -5.24 2.61
C ILE A 101 16.66 -4.62 3.13
N GLU A 102 16.86 -4.60 4.45
CA GLU A 102 18.06 -4.03 5.08
C GLU A 102 19.34 -4.84 4.80
N GLU A 103 19.22 -6.16 4.62
CA GLU A 103 20.34 -7.07 4.36
C GLU A 103 20.75 -7.15 2.88
N SER A 104 19.97 -6.54 1.97
CA SER A 104 20.13 -6.67 0.51
C SER A 104 20.19 -5.32 -0.21
N ASN A 105 20.38 -5.33 -1.54
CA ASN A 105 20.31 -4.12 -2.37
C ASN A 105 18.86 -3.71 -2.68
N MET A 106 18.09 -3.45 -1.62
CA MET A 106 16.68 -3.07 -1.66
C MET A 106 16.47 -1.79 -0.85
N GLU A 107 15.32 -1.15 -1.01
CA GLU A 107 14.99 0.08 -0.29
C GLU A 107 13.49 0.19 -0.05
N ARG A 108 13.08 0.87 1.02
CA ARG A 108 11.67 1.23 1.26
C ARG A 108 11.48 2.73 1.13
N VAL A 109 10.53 3.15 0.30
CA VAL A 109 10.17 4.55 0.11
C VAL A 109 8.74 4.76 0.56
N ARG A 110 8.53 5.69 1.49
CA ARG A 110 7.22 6.00 2.04
C ARG A 110 6.43 6.90 1.10
N LEU A 111 5.17 6.56 0.86
CA LEU A 111 4.23 7.27 -0.02
C LEU A 111 3.02 7.73 0.81
N GLU A 112 2.89 9.04 1.00
CA GLU A 112 1.80 9.64 1.82
C GLU A 112 0.84 10.52 1.01
N LYS A 113 1.20 10.87 -0.22
CA LYS A 113 0.40 11.78 -1.04
C LYS A 113 0.45 11.37 -2.51
N ALA A 114 -0.73 11.28 -3.12
CA ALA A 114 -0.85 11.06 -4.55
C ALA A 114 -0.19 12.21 -5.34
N PRO A 115 0.71 11.91 -6.31
CA PRO A 115 1.29 12.93 -7.16
C PRO A 115 0.25 13.51 -8.12
N LYS A 116 0.48 14.75 -8.55
CA LYS A 116 -0.17 15.30 -9.75
C LYS A 116 0.67 14.91 -10.96
N ILE A 117 0.02 14.45 -12.02
CA ILE A 117 0.69 13.97 -13.24
C ILE A 117 0.33 14.92 -14.37
N ALA A 118 1.34 15.33 -15.14
CA ALA A 118 1.15 16.02 -16.40
C ALA A 118 1.93 15.25 -17.49
N VAL A 119 1.28 15.00 -18.63
CA VAL A 119 1.86 14.31 -19.78
C VAL A 119 2.10 15.34 -20.88
N TYR A 120 3.33 15.36 -21.39
CA TYR A 120 3.67 16.19 -22.54
C TYR A 120 3.18 15.54 -23.83
N GLN A 121 2.18 16.13 -24.47
CA GLN A 121 1.52 15.54 -25.64
C GLN A 121 1.22 16.61 -26.71
N PRO A 122 1.83 16.51 -27.91
CA PRO A 122 1.47 17.31 -29.08
C PRO A 122 -0.01 17.14 -29.48
N PRO A 123 -0.64 18.15 -30.11
CA PRO A 123 -2.06 18.12 -30.45
C PRO A 123 -2.46 17.05 -31.48
N ASP A 124 -1.55 16.60 -32.33
CA ASP A 124 -1.82 15.69 -33.45
C ASP A 124 -1.37 14.23 -33.17
N ILE A 125 -1.54 13.75 -31.94
CA ILE A 125 -1.27 12.35 -31.56
C ILE A 125 -2.57 11.55 -31.46
N GLU A 126 -2.61 10.39 -32.12
CA GLU A 126 -3.72 9.46 -31.97
C GLU A 126 -3.68 8.80 -30.58
N PRO A 127 -4.83 8.47 -29.96
CA PRO A 127 -4.88 7.95 -28.58
C PRO A 127 -4.08 6.68 -28.33
N TRP A 128 -3.85 5.85 -29.35
CA TRP A 128 -3.08 4.60 -29.22
C TRP A 128 -1.58 4.79 -29.36
N ASP A 129 -1.12 5.96 -29.79
CA ASP A 129 0.30 6.26 -29.98
C ASP A 129 0.99 6.66 -28.66
N ASP A 130 0.22 6.95 -27.61
CA ASP A 130 0.74 7.28 -26.28
C ASP A 130 0.38 6.21 -25.23
N ALA A 131 1.34 5.30 -25.02
CA ALA A 131 1.22 4.25 -24.02
C ALA A 131 1.08 4.79 -22.59
N VAL A 132 1.60 5.98 -22.28
CA VAL A 132 1.49 6.58 -20.95
C VAL A 132 0.05 7.00 -20.68
N THR A 133 -0.59 7.72 -21.60
CA THR A 133 -2.00 8.11 -21.45
C THR A 133 -2.93 6.90 -21.44
N LEU A 134 -2.67 5.90 -22.29
CA LEU A 134 -3.45 4.65 -22.29
C LEU A 134 -3.39 3.95 -20.94
N VAL A 135 -2.22 3.86 -20.32
CA VAL A 135 -2.06 3.24 -19.00
C VAL A 135 -2.79 4.05 -17.94
N LEU A 136 -2.61 5.39 -17.92
CA LEU A 136 -3.28 6.27 -16.95
C LEU A 136 -4.80 6.19 -17.04
N GLU A 137 -5.34 6.11 -18.25
CA GLU A 137 -6.77 5.89 -18.50
C GLU A 137 -7.22 4.50 -18.04
N TYR A 138 -6.46 3.45 -18.38
CA TYR A 138 -6.74 2.07 -17.96
C TYR A 138 -6.81 1.92 -16.43
N VAL A 139 -5.99 2.67 -15.70
CA VAL A 139 -5.92 2.61 -14.23
C VAL A 139 -6.68 3.74 -13.54
N GLU A 140 -7.43 4.55 -14.30
CA GLU A 140 -8.28 5.65 -13.83
C GLU A 140 -7.51 6.72 -12.99
N ILE A 141 -6.25 7.00 -13.36
CA ILE A 141 -5.44 8.05 -12.73
C ILE A 141 -5.61 9.37 -13.51
N PRO A 142 -6.01 10.47 -12.85
CA PRO A 142 -6.15 11.76 -13.52
C PRO A 142 -4.77 12.34 -13.88
N TYR A 143 -4.70 12.98 -15.04
CA TYR A 143 -3.50 13.65 -15.53
C TYR A 143 -3.88 14.89 -16.36
N ASP A 144 -2.98 15.86 -16.39
CA ASP A 144 -3.08 17.04 -17.24
C ASP A 144 -2.30 16.82 -18.54
N LYS A 145 -2.77 17.36 -19.66
CA LYS A 145 -2.01 17.39 -20.93
C LYS A 145 -1.32 18.73 -21.05
N ILE A 146 -0.03 18.73 -21.35
CA ILE A 146 0.77 19.94 -21.58
C ILE A 146 1.48 19.86 -22.93
N TYR A 147 1.59 21.00 -23.59
CA TYR A 147 2.35 21.15 -24.83
C TYR A 147 2.85 22.58 -24.91
N ASP A 148 4.12 22.75 -25.24
CA ASP A 148 4.71 24.06 -25.49
C ASP A 148 4.80 24.28 -27.00
N THR A 149 4.12 25.31 -27.49
CA THR A 149 4.10 25.66 -28.91
C THR A 149 5.30 26.50 -29.34
N GLU A 150 6.14 26.96 -28.40
CA GLU A 150 7.26 27.88 -28.65
C GLU A 150 8.63 27.20 -28.79
N VAL A 151 8.68 25.86 -28.83
CA VAL A 151 9.91 25.04 -29.00
C VAL A 151 10.01 24.43 -30.39
#